data_AF-A0A933VGB1-F1
#
_entry.id   AF-A0A933VGB1-F1
#
_cell.length_a   1.000
_cell.length_b   1.000
_cell.length_c   1.000
_cell.angle_alpha   90.00
_cell.angle_beta   90.00
_cell.angle_gamma   90.00
#
_symmetry.space_group_name_H-M   'P 1'
#
loop_
_entity.id
_entity.type
_entity.pdbx_description
1 polymer ?
#
loop_
_entity_poly.entity_id
_entity_poly.type
_entity_poly.pdbx_seq_one_letter_code
_entity_poly.pdbx_strand_id
1 'polypeptide(L)'
;MSEETKPRKNWESSIEKQIREAMEHGEFDNLRGAGKPLDLGENPYAPEDWRLAFKVLKDAGFAPEWIEQGKEIRNELRALATLLDSQSRWQRERRGKLKILTPDKMIAEHEHLEASIEKTSGIYRQRATALNKTIDTFNLQVPDMMLQVPRLKIEEEIERFHKACR
;
A
#
# COMPACT_ATOMS: atom_id res chain seq x y z
N MET A 1 16.61 -32.49 -45.46
CA MET A 1 16.09 -31.11 -45.40
C MET A 1 16.32 -30.64 -43.97
N SER A 2 17.45 -29.98 -43.74
CA SER A 2 17.87 -29.57 -42.40
C SER A 2 17.56 -28.09 -42.25
N GLU A 3 16.61 -27.78 -41.37
CA GLU A 3 16.32 -26.40 -40.96
C GLU A 3 17.45 -25.88 -40.08
N GLU A 4 18.26 -24.96 -40.62
CA GLU A 4 19.18 -24.14 -39.84
C GLU A 4 18.38 -23.15 -39.00
N THR A 5 18.36 -23.37 -37.69
CA THR A 5 17.87 -22.41 -36.70
C THR A 5 18.79 -21.19 -36.64
N LYS A 6 18.33 -20.07 -37.24
CA LYS A 6 19.01 -18.77 -37.15
C LYS A 6 19.26 -18.38 -35.67
N PRO A 7 20.46 -17.92 -35.29
CA PRO A 7 20.77 -17.55 -33.92
C PRO A 7 19.98 -16.32 -33.50
N ARG A 8 19.44 -16.32 -32.28
CA ARG A 8 18.66 -15.20 -31.73
C ARG A 8 19.57 -13.99 -31.55
N LYS A 9 19.13 -12.85 -32.09
CA LYS A 9 19.79 -11.54 -32.04
C LYS A 9 19.96 -11.12 -30.58
N ASN A 10 21.19 -10.90 -30.14
CA ASN A 10 21.52 -10.52 -28.76
C ASN A 10 21.34 -9.00 -28.61
N TRP A 11 20.29 -8.56 -27.92
CA TRP A 11 20.09 -7.15 -27.56
C TRP A 11 20.59 -6.95 -26.12
N GLU A 12 21.91 -6.93 -25.91
CA GLU A 12 22.44 -6.33 -24.69
C GLU A 12 22.20 -4.82 -24.73
N SER A 13 21.64 -4.27 -23.65
CA SER A 13 21.55 -2.84 -23.47
C SER A 13 22.96 -2.23 -23.47
N SER A 14 23.13 -1.03 -24.04
CA SER A 14 24.43 -0.33 -24.03
C SER A 14 24.99 -0.14 -22.62
N ILE A 15 24.10 -0.07 -21.60
CA ILE A 15 24.49 0.03 -20.19
C ILE A 15 25.01 -1.31 -19.68
N GLU A 16 24.38 -2.43 -20.04
CA GLU A 16 24.82 -3.78 -19.64
C GLU A 16 26.20 -4.11 -20.22
N LYS A 17 26.43 -3.71 -21.47
CA LYS A 17 27.74 -3.88 -22.10
C LYS A 17 28.84 -3.10 -21.36
N GLN A 18 28.57 -1.85 -20.99
CA GLN A 18 29.52 -1.04 -20.20
C GLN A 18 29.79 -1.63 -18.81
N ILE A 19 28.75 -2.12 -18.12
CA ILE A 19 28.92 -2.76 -16.82
C ILE A 19 29.79 -4.02 -16.97
N ARG A 20 29.54 -4.85 -17.99
CA ARG A 20 30.32 -6.07 -18.24
C ARG A 20 31.78 -5.77 -18.56
N GLU A 21 32.05 -4.81 -19.45
CA GLU A 21 33.42 -4.38 -19.76
C GLU A 21 34.15 -3.86 -18.50
N ALA A 22 33.47 -3.06 -17.67
CA ALA A 22 34.04 -2.58 -16.40
C ALA A 22 34.28 -3.72 -15.38
N MET A 23 33.43 -4.76 -15.34
CA MET A 23 33.68 -5.97 -14.55
C MET A 23 34.88 -6.76 -15.09
N GLU A 24 34.99 -6.95 -16.41
CA GLU A 24 36.09 -7.67 -17.07
C GLU A 24 37.43 -6.96 -16.86
N HIS A 25 37.43 -5.63 -16.81
CA HIS A 25 38.61 -4.82 -16.50
C HIS A 25 38.95 -4.75 -15.00
N GLY A 26 38.15 -5.37 -14.14
CA GLY A 26 38.36 -5.34 -12.69
C GLY A 26 38.14 -3.96 -12.08
N GLU A 27 37.39 -3.06 -12.72
CA GLU A 27 37.12 -1.71 -12.18
C GLU A 27 36.29 -1.75 -10.87
N PHE A 28 35.64 -2.89 -10.60
CA PHE A 28 34.94 -3.16 -9.33
C PHE A 28 35.82 -3.89 -8.30
N ASP A 29 36.97 -4.42 -8.70
CA ASP A 29 37.91 -5.05 -7.79
C ASP A 29 38.64 -3.95 -7.01
N ASN A 30 38.41 -3.88 -5.70
CA ASN A 30 38.93 -2.85 -4.79
C ASN A 30 38.12 -1.53 -4.70
N LEU A 31 36.79 -1.60 -4.88
CA LEU A 31 35.93 -0.47 -4.50
C LEU A 31 36.16 -0.03 -3.05
N ARG A 32 36.07 1.28 -2.82
CA ARG A 32 36.11 1.85 -1.47
C ARG A 32 34.98 1.27 -0.63
N GLY A 33 35.33 0.41 0.33
CA GLY A 33 34.37 -0.26 1.21
C GLY A 33 34.03 -1.71 0.81
N ALA A 34 34.62 -2.25 -0.25
CA ALA A 34 34.45 -3.65 -0.63
C ALA A 34 34.80 -4.59 0.54
N GLY A 35 33.88 -5.51 0.86
CA GLY A 35 34.03 -6.49 1.95
C GLY A 35 33.93 -5.90 3.37
N LYS A 36 33.77 -4.59 3.54
CA LYS A 36 33.56 -3.96 4.86
C LYS A 36 32.07 -3.91 5.19
N PRO A 37 31.69 -4.02 6.47
CA PRO A 37 30.31 -3.77 6.90
C PRO A 37 29.87 -2.38 6.44
N LEU A 38 28.63 -2.28 5.94
CA LEU A 38 28.05 -0.98 5.62
C LEU A 38 27.97 -0.12 6.89
N ASP A 39 28.43 1.12 6.79
CA ASP A 39 28.19 2.11 7.86
C ASP A 39 26.73 2.57 7.78
N LEU A 40 25.91 2.03 8.68
CA LEU A 40 24.51 2.40 8.84
C LEU A 40 24.32 3.40 10.00
N GLY A 41 25.40 3.99 10.52
CA GLY A 41 25.38 4.84 11.70
C GLY A 41 24.61 6.14 11.50
N GLU A 42 24.65 6.70 10.29
CA GLU A 42 23.81 7.83 9.88
C GLU A 42 22.85 7.41 8.78
N ASN A 43 21.59 7.82 8.94
CA ASN A 43 20.62 7.76 7.85
C ASN A 43 20.77 9.05 7.03
N PRO A 44 21.36 9.03 5.82
CA PRO A 44 21.53 10.24 5.01
C PRO A 44 20.19 10.83 4.55
N TYR A 45 19.11 10.05 4.63
CA TYR A 45 17.75 10.46 4.30
C TYR A 45 16.97 11.00 5.50
N ALA A 46 17.57 11.00 6.71
CA ALA A 46 16.93 11.63 7.86
C ALA A 46 17.09 13.16 7.78
N PRO A 47 16.01 13.93 8.04
CA PRO A 47 16.08 15.38 8.17
C PRO A 47 17.15 15.77 9.19
N GLU A 48 17.92 16.81 8.92
CA GLU A 48 19.09 17.20 9.71
C GLU A 48 18.74 17.39 11.20
N ASP A 49 17.62 18.08 11.47
CA ASP A 49 17.10 18.32 12.82
C ASP A 49 16.70 17.05 13.58
N TRP A 50 16.44 15.95 12.86
CA TRP A 50 15.96 14.68 13.41
C TRP A 50 17.02 13.57 13.44
N ARG A 51 18.18 13.77 12.80
CA ARG A 51 19.27 12.78 12.77
C ARG A 51 19.69 12.34 14.17
N LEU A 52 19.86 13.29 15.09
CA LEU A 52 20.28 12.99 16.46
C LEU A 52 19.20 12.18 17.20
N ALA A 53 17.93 12.58 17.11
CA ALA A 53 16.83 11.87 17.76
C ALA A 53 16.68 10.43 17.23
N PHE A 54 16.76 10.23 15.92
CA PHE A 54 16.69 8.88 15.32
C PHE A 54 17.90 8.02 15.66
N LYS A 55 19.09 8.61 15.71
CA LYS A 55 20.32 7.90 16.11
C LYS A 55 20.23 7.44 17.57
N VAL A 56 19.84 8.33 18.49
CA VAL A 56 19.67 8.00 19.92
C VAL A 56 18.66 6.87 20.13
N LEU A 57 17.50 6.95 19.46
CA LEU A 57 16.48 5.90 19.54
C LEU A 57 16.98 4.56 18.98
N LYS A 58 17.60 4.59 17.80
CA LYS A 58 18.20 3.41 17.16
C LYS A 58 19.27 2.75 18.02
N ASP A 59 20.18 3.54 18.58
CA ASP A 59 21.28 3.06 19.44
C ASP A 59 20.76 2.43 20.74
N ALA A 60 19.62 2.92 21.25
CA ALA A 60 18.92 2.33 22.39
C ALA A 60 18.04 1.11 22.02
N GLY A 61 17.95 0.75 20.73
CA GLY A 61 17.12 -0.36 20.24
C GLY A 61 15.61 -0.04 20.16
N PHE A 62 15.23 1.24 20.27
CA PHE A 62 13.84 1.67 20.23
C PHE A 62 13.48 2.35 18.90
N ALA A 63 12.27 2.07 18.41
CA ALA A 63 11.66 2.86 17.34
C ALA A 63 10.87 4.03 17.97
N PRO A 64 10.83 5.21 17.33
CA PRO A 64 9.89 6.25 17.71
C PRO A 64 8.44 5.71 17.76
N GLU A 65 7.64 6.18 18.72
CA GLU A 65 6.26 5.72 18.93
C GLU A 65 5.39 5.80 17.67
N TRP A 66 5.57 6.86 16.88
CA TRP A 66 4.85 7.07 15.62
C TRP A 66 5.11 5.95 14.59
N ILE A 67 6.20 5.18 14.67
CA ILE A 67 6.42 4.05 13.75
C ILE A 67 5.34 2.98 13.92
N GLU A 68 4.99 2.65 15.17
CA GLU A 68 3.98 1.63 15.45
C GLU A 68 2.58 2.14 15.12
N GLN A 69 2.25 3.36 15.54
CA GLN A 69 0.99 4.00 15.16
C GLN A 69 0.82 4.08 13.64
N GLY A 70 1.90 4.37 12.90
CA GLY A 70 1.89 4.33 11.44
C GLY A 70 1.60 2.94 10.85
N LYS A 71 2.04 1.85 11.50
CA LYS A 71 1.65 0.49 11.09
C LYS A 71 0.17 0.23 11.35
N GLU A 72 -0.34 0.64 12.50
CA GLU A 72 -1.76 0.51 12.84
C GLU A 72 -2.64 1.24 11.84
N ILE A 73 -2.31 2.49 11.51
CA ILE A 73 -3.02 3.28 10.49
C ILE A 73 -3.03 2.53 9.15
N ARG A 74 -1.88 2.03 8.68
CA ARG A 74 -1.79 1.27 7.41
C ARG A 74 -2.61 0.00 7.44
N ASN A 75 -2.62 -0.72 8.56
CA ASN A 75 -3.40 -1.95 8.71
C ASN A 75 -4.90 -1.65 8.68
N GLU A 76 -5.36 -0.61 9.37
CA GLU A 76 -6.76 -0.20 9.38
C GLU A 76 -7.21 0.31 8.01
N LEU A 77 -6.37 1.06 7.28
CA LEU A 77 -6.63 1.44 5.89
C LEU A 77 -6.88 0.22 5.00
N ARG A 78 -6.03 -0.82 5.11
CA ARG A 78 -6.21 -2.07 4.36
C ARG A 78 -7.49 -2.81 4.77
N ALA A 79 -7.81 -2.81 6.07
CA ALA A 79 -9.02 -3.46 6.57
C ALA A 79 -10.29 -2.77 6.04
N LEU A 80 -10.30 -1.43 6.01
CA LEU A 80 -11.39 -0.63 5.45
C LEU A 80 -11.54 -0.84 3.93
N ALA A 81 -10.44 -0.89 3.19
CA ALA A 81 -10.47 -1.20 1.76
C ALA A 81 -11.02 -2.62 1.50
N THR A 82 -10.58 -3.59 2.29
CA THR A 82 -11.04 -4.99 2.21
C THR A 82 -12.52 -5.12 2.53
N LEU A 83 -13.02 -4.37 3.52
CA LEU A 83 -14.44 -4.32 3.89
C LEU A 83 -15.30 -3.90 2.69
N LEU A 84 -14.96 -2.79 2.04
CA LEU A 84 -15.73 -2.30 0.89
C LEU A 84 -15.62 -3.24 -0.31
N ASP A 85 -14.41 -3.68 -0.66
CA ASP A 85 -14.20 -4.54 -1.84
C ASP A 85 -14.89 -5.91 -1.70
N SER A 86 -14.76 -6.57 -0.55
CA SER A 86 -15.44 -7.85 -0.30
C SER A 86 -16.97 -7.69 -0.38
N GLN A 87 -17.51 -6.59 0.16
CA GLN A 87 -18.94 -6.30 0.10
C GLN A 87 -19.40 -6.01 -1.34
N SER A 88 -18.66 -5.23 -2.12
CA SER A 88 -18.99 -4.95 -3.53
C SER A 88 -18.92 -6.21 -4.40
N ARG A 89 -17.99 -7.13 -4.12
CA ARG A 89 -17.92 -8.43 -4.81
C ARG A 89 -19.13 -9.30 -4.48
N TRP A 90 -19.46 -9.42 -3.20
CA TRP A 90 -20.64 -10.16 -2.75
C TRP A 90 -21.95 -9.60 -3.35
N GLN A 91 -22.08 -8.26 -3.40
CA GLN A 91 -23.20 -7.56 -4.04
C GLN A 91 -23.37 -7.95 -5.52
N ARG A 92 -22.29 -7.86 -6.31
CA ARG A 92 -22.31 -8.19 -7.73
C ARG A 92 -22.70 -9.65 -7.98
N GLU A 93 -22.15 -10.57 -7.18
CA GLU A 93 -22.47 -11.99 -7.30
C GLU A 93 -23.96 -12.26 -7.02
N ARG A 94 -24.52 -11.67 -5.95
CA ARG A 94 -25.92 -11.86 -5.59
C ARG A 94 -26.87 -11.19 -6.57
N ARG A 95 -26.54 -9.98 -7.05
CA ARG A 95 -27.31 -9.30 -8.10
C ARG A 95 -27.39 -10.11 -9.39
N GLY A 96 -26.31 -10.80 -9.77
CA GLY A 96 -26.30 -11.71 -10.92
C GLY A 96 -27.32 -12.86 -10.81
N LYS A 97 -27.70 -13.25 -9.59
CA LYS A 97 -28.67 -14.33 -9.31
C LYS A 97 -30.12 -13.82 -9.21
N LEU A 98 -30.38 -12.51 -9.29
CA LEU A 98 -31.75 -11.99 -9.15
C LEU A 98 -32.70 -12.50 -10.24
N LYS A 99 -32.21 -12.70 -11.46
CA LYS A 99 -33.02 -13.11 -12.63
C LYS A 99 -33.63 -14.51 -12.53
N ILE A 100 -33.11 -15.36 -11.63
CA ILE A 100 -33.59 -16.74 -11.44
C ILE A 100 -34.54 -16.88 -10.24
N LEU A 101 -34.84 -15.77 -9.53
CA LEU A 101 -35.71 -15.78 -8.36
C LEU A 101 -37.17 -15.52 -8.74
N THR A 102 -38.08 -16.01 -7.89
CA THR A 102 -39.50 -15.63 -7.97
C THR A 102 -39.70 -14.16 -7.57
N PRO A 103 -40.79 -13.50 -8.02
CA PRO A 103 -41.03 -12.09 -7.71
C PRO A 103 -40.92 -11.75 -6.21
N ASP A 104 -41.56 -12.52 -5.33
CA ASP A 104 -41.51 -12.29 -3.88
C ASP A 104 -40.09 -12.39 -3.32
N LYS A 105 -39.31 -13.37 -3.79
CA LYS A 105 -37.91 -13.54 -3.38
C LYS A 105 -37.03 -12.45 -3.95
N MET A 106 -37.32 -11.93 -5.13
CA MET A 106 -36.57 -10.84 -5.76
C MET A 106 -36.73 -9.53 -4.99
N ILE A 107 -37.93 -9.23 -4.48
CA ILE A 107 -38.20 -8.04 -3.66
C ILE A 107 -37.42 -8.14 -2.34
N ALA A 108 -37.58 -9.25 -1.61
CA ALA A 108 -36.87 -9.46 -0.34
C ALA A 108 -35.33 -9.43 -0.52
N GLU A 109 -34.84 -9.97 -1.64
CA GLU A 109 -33.41 -9.93 -1.95
C GLU A 109 -32.93 -8.51 -2.24
N HIS A 110 -33.69 -7.68 -2.97
CA HIS A 110 -33.34 -6.27 -3.18
C HIS A 110 -33.23 -5.50 -1.86
N GLU A 111 -34.22 -5.64 -0.99
CA GLU A 111 -34.22 -5.00 0.33
C GLU A 111 -32.99 -5.42 1.15
N HIS A 112 -32.67 -6.71 1.14
CA HIS A 112 -31.49 -7.23 1.83
C HIS A 112 -30.18 -6.67 1.26
N LEU A 113 -30.07 -6.56 -0.07
CA LEU A 113 -28.90 -5.98 -0.72
C LEU A 113 -28.74 -4.51 -0.34
N GLU A 114 -29.81 -3.72 -0.37
CA GLU A 114 -29.79 -2.31 0.02
C GLU A 114 -29.45 -2.13 1.49
N ALA A 115 -30.08 -2.89 2.38
CA ALA A 115 -29.79 -2.86 3.82
C ALA A 115 -28.32 -3.20 4.12
N SER A 116 -27.72 -4.13 3.37
CA SER A 116 -26.32 -4.47 3.54
C SER A 116 -25.37 -3.36 3.07
N ILE A 117 -25.72 -2.59 2.03
CA ILE A 117 -24.95 -1.43 1.57
C ILE A 117 -24.98 -0.36 2.65
N GLU A 118 -26.16 -0.06 3.19
CA GLU A 118 -26.32 0.94 4.25
C GLU A 118 -25.53 0.55 5.51
N LYS A 119 -25.69 -0.71 5.94
CA LYS A 119 -24.94 -1.25 7.09
C LYS A 119 -23.43 -1.13 6.90
N THR A 120 -22.90 -1.55 5.76
CA THR A 120 -21.46 -1.49 5.48
C THR A 120 -20.97 -0.05 5.39
N SER A 121 -21.77 0.86 4.80
CA SER A 121 -21.46 2.29 4.74
C SER A 121 -21.39 2.90 6.15
N GLY A 122 -22.32 2.53 7.04
CA GLY A 122 -22.31 2.94 8.44
C GLY A 122 -21.07 2.45 9.20
N ILE A 123 -20.71 1.18 9.06
CA ILE A 123 -19.50 0.60 9.66
C ILE A 123 -18.25 1.30 9.15
N TYR A 124 -18.15 1.49 7.82
CA TYR A 124 -17.03 2.18 7.21
C TYR A 124 -16.92 3.62 7.72
N ARG A 125 -18.02 4.39 7.72
CA ARG A 125 -18.05 5.78 8.19
C ARG A 125 -17.58 5.89 9.64
N GLN A 126 -18.06 5.02 10.52
CA GLN A 126 -17.67 5.02 11.93
C GLN A 126 -16.17 4.78 12.09
N ARG A 127 -15.64 3.71 11.48
CA ARG A 127 -14.24 3.32 11.58
C ARG A 127 -13.31 4.33 10.90
N ALA A 128 -13.65 4.81 9.71
CA ALA A 128 -12.89 5.82 8.99
C ALA A 128 -12.86 7.17 9.73
N THR A 129 -13.95 7.54 10.41
CA THR A 129 -13.97 8.75 11.27
C THR A 129 -13.03 8.59 12.46
N ALA A 130 -13.03 7.43 13.12
CA ALA A 130 -12.09 7.15 14.20
C ALA A 130 -10.64 7.18 13.70
N LEU A 131 -10.37 6.54 12.56
CA LEU A 131 -9.05 6.51 11.95
C LEU A 131 -8.57 7.91 11.54
N ASN A 132 -9.45 8.77 10.99
CA ASN A 132 -9.09 10.15 10.67
C ASN A 132 -8.60 10.93 11.89
N LYS A 133 -9.18 10.70 13.08
CA LYS A 133 -8.68 11.32 14.31
C LYS A 133 -7.27 10.82 14.67
N THR A 134 -7.03 9.51 14.52
CA THR A 134 -5.69 8.93 14.73
C THR A 134 -4.68 9.50 13.73
N ILE A 135 -5.07 9.64 12.46
CA ILE A 135 -4.26 10.27 11.42
C ILE A 135 -3.95 11.73 11.78
N ASP A 136 -4.94 12.49 12.25
CA ASP A 136 -4.76 13.88 12.65
C ASP A 136 -3.71 13.99 13.78
N THR A 137 -3.79 13.14 14.81
CA THR A 137 -2.78 13.06 15.88
C THR A 137 -1.41 12.64 15.36
N PHE A 138 -1.35 11.58 14.56
CA PHE A 138 -0.11 11.06 13.98
C PHE A 138 0.60 12.12 13.14
N ASN A 139 -0.14 12.87 12.31
CA ASN A 139 0.41 13.91 11.45
C ASN A 139 1.02 15.09 12.22
N LEU A 140 0.59 15.32 13.47
CA LEU A 140 1.19 16.30 14.37
C LEU A 140 2.48 15.79 15.03
N GLN A 141 2.64 14.47 15.13
CA GLN A 141 3.81 13.84 15.76
C GLN A 141 4.94 13.58 14.77
N VAL A 142 4.62 13.39 13.49
CA VAL A 142 5.65 13.07 12.50
C VAL A 142 6.54 14.27 12.22
N PRO A 143 7.85 14.03 12.08
CA PRO A 143 8.87 15.07 11.95
C PRO A 143 8.95 15.71 10.56
N ASP A 144 8.43 15.01 9.56
CA ASP A 144 8.50 15.40 8.15
C ASP A 144 7.10 15.33 7.53
N MET A 145 6.73 16.36 6.78
CA MET A 145 5.46 16.40 6.05
C MET A 145 5.31 15.25 5.05
N MET A 146 6.41 14.74 4.49
CA MET A 146 6.40 13.57 3.61
C MET A 146 5.97 12.28 4.32
N LEU A 147 6.06 12.22 5.65
CA LEU A 147 5.62 11.09 6.46
C LEU A 147 4.16 11.19 6.91
N GLN A 148 3.48 12.30 6.61
CA GLN A 148 2.08 12.47 6.93
C GLN A 148 1.19 11.55 6.09
N VAL A 149 0.10 11.09 6.69
CA VAL A 149 -0.93 10.30 6.04
C VAL A 149 -2.12 11.20 5.70
N PRO A 150 -2.61 11.24 4.44
CA PRO A 150 -3.78 12.04 4.12
C PRO A 150 -5.03 11.48 4.81
N ARG A 151 -5.93 12.37 5.23
CA ARG A 151 -7.23 11.98 5.78
C ARG A 151 -8.06 11.25 4.72
N LEU A 152 -8.83 10.26 5.15
CA LEU A 152 -9.82 9.61 4.32
C LEU A 152 -10.96 10.56 4.00
N LYS A 153 -11.28 10.65 2.71
CA LYS A 153 -12.46 11.36 2.21
C LYS A 153 -13.69 10.44 2.26
N ILE A 154 -14.25 10.32 3.45
CA ILE A 154 -15.23 9.28 3.80
C ILE A 154 -16.41 9.23 2.82
N GLU A 155 -17.05 10.36 2.55
CA GLU A 155 -18.25 10.38 1.70
C GLU A 155 -17.93 10.11 0.22
N GLU A 156 -16.76 10.55 -0.28
CA GLU A 156 -16.32 10.22 -1.65
C GLU A 156 -16.08 8.70 -1.81
N GLU A 157 -15.49 8.06 -0.80
CA GLU A 157 -15.25 6.61 -0.80
C GLU A 157 -16.56 5.79 -0.67
N ILE A 158 -17.51 6.25 0.14
CA ILE A 158 -18.85 5.63 0.24
C ILE A 158 -19.59 5.77 -1.09
N GLU A 159 -19.51 6.92 -1.76
CA GLU A 159 -20.12 7.13 -3.07
C GLU A 159 -19.53 6.18 -4.13
N ARG A 160 -18.19 6.02 -4.14
CA ARG A 160 -17.51 5.04 -5.00
C ARG A 160 -17.96 3.62 -4.71
N PHE A 161 -18.07 3.25 -3.44
CA PHE A 161 -18.58 1.95 -3.01
C PHE A 161 -20.02 1.70 -3.50
N HIS A 162 -20.90 2.69 -3.38
CA HIS A 162 -22.29 2.59 -3.86
C HIS A 162 -22.33 2.38 -5.37
N LYS A 163 -21.50 3.12 -6.13
CA LYS A 163 -21.36 2.94 -7.58
C LYS A 163 -20.85 1.54 -7.94
N ALA A 164 -19.90 1.00 -7.19
CA ALA A 164 -19.34 -0.33 -7.41
C ALA A 164 -20.31 -1.49 -7.09
N CYS A 165 -21.36 -1.23 -6.29
CA CYS A 165 -22.39 -2.21 -5.95
C CYS A 165 -23.58 -2.23 -6.91
N ARG A 166 -23.70 -1.24 -7.79
CA ARG A 166 -24.81 -1.10 -8.75
C ARG A 166 -24.51 -1.80 -10.07
#